data_AF-A0A9D5Q8Q5-F1
#
_entry.id   AF-A0A9D5Q8Q5-F1
#
_cell.length_a   1.000
_cell.length_b   1.000
_cell.length_c   1.000
_cell.angle_alpha   90.00
_cell.angle_beta   90.00
_cell.angle_gamma   90.00
#
_symmetry.space_group_name_H-M   'P 1'
#
loop_
_entity.id
_entity.type
_entity.pdbx_description
1 polymer ?
#
loop_
_entity_poly.entity_id
_entity_poly.type
_entity_poly.pdbx_seq_one_letter_code
_entity_poly.pdbx_strand_id
1 'polypeptide(L)'
;MTLVLSGRERTLLRKYGGCGICPTLERELAETKGLRGDYEITASAGEWEQAVGEMSYYVNHRLRSMRTMEEVDGLCEYIESRLRRG
;
A
#
# COMPACT_ATOMS: atom_id res chain seq x y z
N MET A 1 5.39 -11.19 5.11
CA MET A 1 4.21 -11.33 4.22
C MET A 1 4.55 -10.68 2.89
N THR A 2 4.27 -11.37 1.79
CA THR A 2 4.52 -10.86 0.43
C THR A 2 3.21 -10.63 -0.28
N LEU A 3 3.05 -9.43 -0.86
CA LEU A 3 1.88 -9.05 -1.65
C LEU A 3 2.27 -8.74 -3.08
N VAL A 4 1.44 -9.20 -4.01
CA VAL A 4 1.52 -8.81 -5.42
C VAL A 4 0.64 -7.57 -5.61
N LEU A 5 1.24 -6.51 -6.13
CA LEU A 5 0.58 -5.23 -6.42
C LEU A 5 0.73 -4.90 -7.90
N SER A 6 -0.30 -4.32 -8.51
CA SER A 6 -0.21 -3.68 -9.82
C SER A 6 0.60 -2.38 -9.74
N GLY A 7 0.98 -1.85 -10.91
CA GLY A 7 1.65 -0.53 -10.97
C GLY A 7 0.83 0.60 -10.38
N ARG A 8 -0.51 0.54 -10.49
CA ARG A 8 -1.39 1.54 -9.89
C ARG A 8 -1.39 1.44 -8.36
N GLU A 9 -1.59 0.24 -7.82
CA GLU A 9 -1.63 -0.01 -6.38
C GLU A 9 -0.30 0.35 -5.72
N ARG A 10 0.82 -0.01 -6.34
CA ARG A 10 2.15 0.39 -5.87
C ARG A 10 2.30 1.91 -5.79
N THR A 11 1.81 2.65 -6.78
CA THR A 11 1.84 4.12 -6.76
C THR A 11 0.97 4.69 -5.65
N LEU A 12 -0.20 4.10 -5.40
CA LEU A 12 -1.09 4.52 -4.32
C LEU A 12 -0.46 4.24 -2.96
N LEU A 13 0.06 3.03 -2.74
CA LEU A 13 0.75 2.64 -1.52
C LEU A 13 1.94 3.57 -1.23
N ARG A 14 2.76 3.87 -2.23
CA ARG A 14 3.88 4.79 -2.08
C ARG A 14 3.43 6.20 -1.68
N LYS A 15 2.28 6.64 -2.18
CA LYS A 15 1.78 8.00 -1.98
C LYS A 15 1.02 8.18 -0.67
N TYR A 16 0.31 7.15 -0.23
CA TYR A 16 -0.66 7.23 0.87
C TYR A 16 -0.36 6.30 2.04
N GLY A 17 0.48 5.27 1.86
CA GLY A 17 0.85 4.31 2.89
C GLY A 17 2.04 4.71 3.76
N GLY A 18 2.39 6.01 3.82
CA GLY A 18 3.37 6.51 4.79
C GLY A 18 4.80 5.96 4.62
N CYS A 19 5.30 5.84 3.37
CA CYS A 19 6.72 5.56 3.12
C CYS A 19 7.59 6.60 3.85
N GLY A 20 8.37 6.15 4.85
CA GLY A 20 9.06 6.98 5.83
C GLY A 20 8.92 6.45 7.26
N ILE A 21 7.88 5.68 7.55
CA ILE A 21 7.69 5.00 8.86
C ILE A 21 7.83 3.48 8.74
N CYS A 22 7.72 2.93 7.52
CA CYS A 22 7.88 1.51 7.22
C CYS A 22 9.15 1.28 6.36
N PRO A 23 10.33 1.08 6.98
CA PRO A 23 11.60 1.06 6.26
C PRO A 23 11.72 -0.09 5.24
N THR A 24 11.12 -1.25 5.51
CA THR A 24 11.17 -2.38 4.57
C THR A 24 10.28 -2.10 3.36
N LEU A 25 9.05 -1.64 3.59
CA LEU A 25 8.13 -1.26 2.51
C LEU A 25 8.73 -0.16 1.63
N GLU A 26 9.35 0.85 2.24
CA GLU A 26 9.98 1.94 1.50
C GLU A 26 11.12 1.43 0.61
N ARG A 27 11.97 0.53 1.13
CA ARG A 27 13.05 -0.08 0.34
C ARG A 27 12.50 -0.88 -0.85
N GLU A 28 11.56 -1.78 -0.62
CA GLU A 28 10.97 -2.62 -1.69
C GLU A 28 10.28 -1.75 -2.76
N LEU A 29 9.56 -0.71 -2.35
CA LEU A 29 8.91 0.23 -3.27
C LEU A 29 9.91 1.11 -4.04
N ALA A 30 11.09 1.37 -3.47
CA ALA A 30 12.17 2.07 -4.14
C ALA A 30 12.89 1.17 -5.15
N GLU A 31 13.17 -0.09 -4.80
CA GLU A 31 13.84 -1.07 -5.66
C GLU A 31 12.99 -1.45 -6.87
N THR A 32 11.67 -1.44 -6.73
CA THR A 32 10.75 -1.72 -7.83
C THR A 32 10.53 -0.52 -8.75
N LYS A 33 11.13 0.65 -8.48
CA LYS A 33 10.94 1.88 -9.27
C LYS A 33 11.41 1.70 -10.71
N GLY A 34 10.51 1.91 -11.68
CA GLY A 34 10.81 1.85 -13.11
C GLY A 34 10.60 0.48 -13.76
N LEU A 35 10.37 -0.59 -12.99
CA LEU A 35 9.95 -1.88 -13.54
C LEU A 35 8.50 -1.81 -14.04
N ARG A 36 8.10 -2.70 -14.94
CA ARG A 36 6.73 -2.82 -15.47
C ARG A 36 6.13 -4.16 -15.08
N GLY A 37 4.82 -4.20 -14.90
CA GLY A 37 4.07 -5.41 -14.55
C GLY A 37 3.60 -5.39 -13.10
N ASP A 38 3.40 -6.58 -12.56
CA ASP A 38 3.06 -6.77 -11.15
C ASP A 38 4.33 -6.81 -10.29
N TYR A 39 4.21 -6.35 -9.06
CA TYR A 39 5.32 -6.18 -8.12
C TYR A 39 5.08 -7.02 -6.89
N GLU A 40 6.01 -7.93 -6.60
CA GLU A 40 6.06 -8.63 -5.33
C GLU A 40 6.76 -7.73 -4.30
N ILE A 41 6.03 -7.34 -3.27
CA ILE A 41 6.54 -6.49 -2.18
C ILE A 41 6.50 -7.31 -0.90
N THR A 42 7.65 -7.45 -0.24
CA THR A 42 7.76 -8.22 1.00
C THR A 42 8.00 -7.32 2.20
N ALA A 43 7.13 -7.40 3.20
CA ALA A 43 7.29 -6.68 4.46
C ALA A 43 6.71 -7.45 5.65
N SER A 44 6.95 -6.95 6.85
CA SER A 44 6.34 -7.50 8.07
C SER A 44 4.84 -7.24 8.11
N ALA A 45 4.08 -8.04 8.87
CA ALA A 45 2.64 -7.80 9.05
C ALA A 45 2.38 -6.42 9.67
N GLY A 46 3.17 -6.02 10.67
CA GLY A 46 3.04 -4.71 11.32
C GLY A 46 3.29 -3.53 10.38
N GLU A 47 4.24 -3.64 9.44
CA GLU A 47 4.44 -2.60 8.43
C GLU A 47 3.26 -2.50 7.46
N TRP A 48 2.67 -3.62 7.08
CA TRP A 48 1.46 -3.64 6.25
C TRP A 48 0.25 -3.04 6.99
N GLU A 49 0.06 -3.38 8.27
CA GLU A 49 -0.98 -2.80 9.13
C GLU A 49 -0.82 -1.28 9.24
N GLN A 50 0.42 -0.82 9.45
CA GLN A 50 0.72 0.60 9.54
C GLN A 50 0.44 1.33 8.22
N ALA A 51 0.85 0.76 7.09
CA ALA A 51 0.57 1.33 5.78
C ALA A 51 -0.93 1.44 5.52
N VAL A 52 -1.72 0.44 5.91
CA VAL A 52 -3.19 0.50 5.84
C VAL A 52 -3.75 1.60 6.72
N GLY A 53 -3.28 1.73 7.97
CA GLY A 53 -3.71 2.80 8.87
C GLY A 53 -3.50 4.20 8.27
N GLU A 54 -2.35 4.43 7.65
CA GLU A 54 -2.05 5.69 6.96
C GLU A 54 -2.97 5.91 5.75
N MET A 55 -3.14 4.89 4.90
CA MET A 55 -4.02 4.98 3.73
C MET A 55 -5.48 5.28 4.12
N SER A 56 -6.00 4.58 5.13
CA SER A 56 -7.33 4.81 5.68
C SER A 56 -7.48 6.23 6.25
N TYR A 57 -6.43 6.78 6.89
CA TYR A 57 -6.44 8.17 7.31
C TYR A 57 -6.59 9.14 6.12
N TYR A 58 -5.84 8.90 5.03
CA TYR A 58 -5.95 9.72 3.81
C TYR A 58 -7.33 9.65 3.16
N VAL A 59 -7.92 8.46 3.05
CA VAL A 59 -9.29 8.26 2.52
C VAL A 59 -10.29 9.08 3.32
N ASN A 60 -10.24 9.00 4.65
CA ASN A 60 -11.24 9.63 5.51
C ASN A 60 -11.07 11.15 5.68
N HIS A 61 -9.86 11.69 5.54
CA HIS A 61 -9.57 13.07 5.96
C HIS A 61 -8.94 13.98 4.91
N ARG A 62 -8.31 13.43 3.85
CA ARG A 62 -7.48 14.25 2.94
C ARG A 62 -7.82 14.09 1.47
N LEU A 63 -8.26 12.91 1.04
CA LEU A 63 -8.64 12.68 -0.34
C LEU A 63 -9.97 13.36 -0.67
N ARG A 64 -10.02 13.98 -1.85
CA ARG A 64 -11.23 14.64 -2.39
C ARG A 64 -11.74 14.00 -3.67
N SER A 65 -10.93 13.15 -4.29
CA SER A 65 -11.28 12.43 -5.52
C SER A 65 -11.96 11.12 -5.16
N MET A 66 -13.26 10.98 -5.46
CA MET A 66 -14.01 9.74 -5.19
C MET A 66 -13.35 8.52 -5.80
N ARG A 67 -12.94 8.62 -7.06
CA ARG A 67 -12.20 7.54 -7.74
C ARG A 67 -10.94 7.13 -6.97
N THR A 68 -10.17 8.10 -6.48
CA THR A 68 -8.93 7.81 -5.75
C THR A 68 -9.22 7.26 -4.36
N MET A 69 -10.31 7.69 -3.72
CA MET A 69 -10.76 7.09 -2.46
C MET A 69 -11.11 5.63 -2.67
N GLU A 70 -11.94 5.30 -3.66
CA GLU A 70 -12.30 3.91 -3.99
C GLU A 70 -11.07 3.04 -4.30
N GLU A 71 -10.10 3.56 -5.08
CA GLU A 71 -8.88 2.82 -5.40
C GLU A 71 -8.00 2.57 -4.16
N VAL A 72 -7.90 3.54 -3.24
CA VAL A 72 -7.10 3.39 -2.02
C VAL A 72 -7.81 2.51 -1.02
N ASP A 73 -9.13 2.65 -0.88
CA ASP A 73 -9.96 1.84 0.00
C ASP A 73 -9.94 0.36 -0.41
N GLY A 74 -10.13 0.07 -1.71
CA GLY A 74 -10.00 -1.30 -2.22
C GLY A 74 -8.60 -1.90 -2.01
N LEU A 75 -7.55 -1.08 -2.07
CA LEU A 75 -6.19 -1.53 -1.74
C LEU A 75 -6.05 -1.83 -0.23
N CYS A 76 -6.62 -1.02 0.65
CA CYS A 76 -6.68 -1.31 2.08
C CYS A 76 -7.37 -2.65 2.34
N GLU A 77 -8.56 -2.86 1.78
CA GLU A 77 -9.32 -4.11 1.94
C GLU A 77 -8.53 -5.34 1.48
N TYR A 78 -7.82 -5.21 0.35
CA TYR A 78 -6.95 -6.27 -0.15
C TYR A 78 -5.83 -6.63 0.85
N ILE A 79 -5.13 -5.64 1.38
CA ILE A 79 -4.03 -5.85 2.33
C ILE A 79 -4.56 -6.45 3.64
N GLU A 80 -5.67 -5.92 4.18
CA GLU A 80 -6.29 -6.44 5.39
C GLU A 80 -6.80 -7.88 5.24
N SER A 81 -7.38 -8.21 4.08
CA SER A 81 -7.78 -9.57 3.73
C SER A 81 -6.58 -10.53 3.78
N ARG A 82 -5.40 -10.07 3.34
CA ARG A 82 -4.16 -10.87 3.36
C ARG A 82 -3.59 -11.01 4.75
N LEU A 83 -3.59 -9.93 5.54
CA LEU A 83 -3.17 -9.94 6.95
C LEU A 83 -3.99 -10.92 7.78
N ARG A 84 -5.31 -10.98 7.57
CA ARG A 84 -6.21 -11.93 8.27
C ARG A 84 -5.98 -13.40 7.91
N ARG A 85 -5.32 -13.70 6.80
CA ARG A 85 -5.04 -15.07 6.33
C ARG A 85 -3.62 -15.54 6.66
N GLY A 86 -2.75 -14.62 7.09
CA GLY A 86 -1.33 -14.86 7.35
C GLY A 86 -1.02 -15.22 8.79
#